data_AF-A0A1Y3EGM4-F1
#
_entry.id   AF-A0A1Y3EGM4-F1
#
_cell.length_a   1.000
_cell.length_b   1.000
_cell.length_c   1.000
_cell.angle_alpha   90.00
_cell.angle_beta   90.00
_cell.angle_gamma   90.00
#
_symmetry.space_group_name_H-M   'P 1'
#
loop_
_entity.id
_entity.type
_entity.pdbx_description
1 polymer ?
#
loop_
_entity_poly.entity_id
_entity_poly.type
_entity_poly.pdbx_seq_one_letter_code
_entity_poly.pdbx_strand_id
1 'polypeptide(L)'
;MRKIIQTNAAPKAIGPYSQAVLVDDRTLYISGQLGLCPSTMELIDGGADEQCKQALMNMGEILKAAGATYNDVVKTTIFLSDMRNWNTINDVYKECKFLYF
;
A
#
# COMPACT_ATOMS: atom_id res chain seq x y z
N MET A 1 -2.98 -10.29 21.08
CA MET A 1 -1.92 -11.05 20.37
C MET A 1 -1.46 -10.27 19.15
N ARG A 2 -0.18 -10.30 18.77
CA ARG A 2 0.31 -9.68 17.53
C ARG A 2 0.75 -10.75 16.52
N LYS A 3 0.42 -10.56 15.25
CA LYS A 3 0.84 -11.41 14.13
C LYS A 3 1.55 -10.56 13.07
N ILE A 4 2.72 -11.01 12.63
CA ILE A 4 3.45 -10.38 11.53
C ILE A 4 2.88 -10.87 10.21
N ILE A 5 2.59 -9.96 9.29
CA ILE A 5 2.11 -10.27 7.95
C ILE A 5 3.26 -10.07 6.97
N GLN A 6 3.48 -11.08 6.12
CA GLN A 6 4.51 -11.07 5.09
C GLN A 6 4.01 -11.79 3.84
N THR A 7 4.37 -11.25 2.67
CA THR A 7 4.12 -11.83 1.35
C THR A 7 5.28 -11.53 0.40
N ASN A 8 5.51 -12.43 -0.56
CA ASN A 8 6.48 -12.22 -1.65
C ASN A 8 5.90 -11.40 -2.80
N ALA A 9 4.59 -11.13 -2.80
CA ALA A 9 3.90 -10.35 -3.82
C ALA A 9 3.93 -8.84 -3.57
N ALA A 10 4.52 -8.40 -2.44
CA ALA A 10 4.76 -6.99 -2.12
C ALA A 10 6.25 -6.78 -1.82
N PRO A 11 6.77 -5.54 -1.92
CA PRO A 11 8.18 -5.24 -1.68
C PRO A 11 8.62 -5.71 -0.29
N LYS A 12 9.78 -6.37 -0.23
CA LYS A 12 10.33 -6.87 1.03
C LYS A 12 10.68 -5.70 1.96
N ALA A 13 10.50 -5.90 3.26
CA ALA A 13 11.03 -4.96 4.24
C ALA A 13 12.57 -5.10 4.28
N ILE A 14 13.28 -4.06 3.82
CA ILE A 14 14.76 -4.04 3.81
C ILE A 14 15.31 -3.62 5.18
N GLY A 15 14.57 -2.77 5.90
CA GLY A 15 14.94 -2.26 7.22
C GLY A 15 14.30 -3.04 8.38
N PRO A 16 14.51 -2.60 9.64
CA PRO A 16 13.97 -3.24 10.83
C PRO A 16 12.46 -2.93 11.03
N TYR A 17 11.64 -3.30 10.06
CA TYR A 17 10.18 -3.15 10.08
C TYR A 17 9.49 -4.36 9.41
N SER A 18 8.17 -4.46 9.54
CA SER A 18 7.35 -5.50 8.90
C SER A 18 6.45 -4.90 7.84
N GLN A 19 6.08 -5.67 6.81
CA GLN A 19 5.11 -5.21 5.80
C GLN A 19 3.79 -4.79 6.45
N ALA A 20 3.27 -5.61 7.35
CA ALA A 20 2.18 -5.23 8.25
C ALA A 20 2.20 -6.02 9.57
N VAL A 21 1.47 -5.51 10.55
CA VAL A 21 1.24 -6.17 11.84
C VAL A 21 -0.26 -6.18 12.13
N LEU A 22 -0.81 -7.38 12.33
CA LEU A 22 -2.19 -7.59 12.77
C LEU A 22 -2.22 -7.69 14.30
N VAL A 23 -3.05 -6.87 14.95
CA VAL A 23 -3.23 -6.84 16.40
C VAL A 23 -4.64 -7.28 16.75
N ASP A 24 -4.71 -8.24 17.68
CA ASP A 24 -5.95 -8.81 18.23
C ASP A 24 -6.94 -9.28 17.15
N ASP A 25 -6.39 -9.84 16.06
CA ASP A 25 -7.10 -10.36 14.90
C ASP A 25 -8.13 -9.37 14.30
N ARG A 26 -7.91 -8.08 14.55
CA ARG A 26 -8.89 -7.02 14.23
C ARG A 26 -8.29 -5.83 13.51
N THR A 27 -7.16 -5.30 13.99
CA THR A 27 -6.59 -4.06 13.43
C THR A 27 -5.29 -4.37 12.72
N LEU A 28 -5.26 -4.12 11.41
CA LEU A 28 -4.08 -4.28 10.58
C LEU A 28 -3.37 -2.94 10.38
N TYR A 29 -2.14 -2.85 10.86
CA TYR A 29 -1.26 -1.71 10.60
C TYR A 29 -0.33 -2.06 9.45
N ILE A 30 -0.48 -1.37 8.32
CA ILE A 30 0.35 -1.57 7.11
C ILE A 30 1.44 -0.50 7.07
N SER A 31 2.68 -0.92 6.82
CA SER A 31 3.79 0.01 6.60
C SER A 31 3.57 0.85 5.34
N GLY A 32 4.20 2.02 5.25
CA GLY A 32 4.12 2.86 4.05
C GLY A 32 4.51 2.09 2.80
N GLN A 33 3.65 2.12 1.78
CA GLN A 33 3.89 1.46 0.51
C GLN A 33 4.38 2.48 -0.52
N LEU A 34 5.48 2.14 -1.19
CA LEU A 34 6.04 2.88 -2.31
C LEU A 34 5.67 2.19 -3.62
N GLY A 35 5.80 2.91 -4.73
CA GLY A 35 5.64 2.38 -6.08
C GLY A 35 6.80 1.49 -6.53
N LEU A 36 7.26 0.58 -5.67
CA LEU A 36 8.33 -0.36 -5.96
C LEU A 36 7.78 -1.61 -6.66
N CYS A 37 8.50 -2.11 -7.66
CA CYS A 37 8.26 -3.43 -8.21
C CYS A 37 8.75 -4.51 -7.22
N PRO A 38 7.91 -5.45 -6.77
CA PRO A 38 8.30 -6.46 -5.76
C PRO A 38 9.45 -7.37 -6.20
N SER A 39 9.63 -7.60 -7.50
CA SER A 39 10.67 -8.48 -8.03
C SER A 39 12.03 -7.79 -8.16
N THR A 40 12.06 -6.51 -8.53
CA THR A 40 13.32 -5.75 -8.73
C THR A 40 13.69 -4.91 -7.53
N MET A 41 12.74 -4.58 -6.66
CA MET A 41 12.90 -3.63 -5.55
C MET A 41 13.27 -2.20 -5.99
N GLU A 42 12.96 -1.86 -7.25
CA GLU A 42 13.17 -0.53 -7.82
C GLU A 42 11.84 0.21 -7.99
N LEU A 43 11.87 1.55 -7.96
CA LEU A 43 10.71 2.36 -8.29
C LEU A 43 10.34 2.12 -9.76
N ILE A 44 9.06 1.94 -10.03
CA ILE A 44 8.61 1.81 -11.41
C ILE A 44 8.71 3.17 -12.13
N ASP A 45 8.98 3.08 -13.43
CA ASP A 45 8.90 4.20 -14.35
C ASP A 45 7.44 4.67 -14.53
N GLY A 46 7.26 5.80 -15.21
CA GLY A 46 5.92 6.34 -15.54
C GLY A 46 5.50 7.54 -14.69
N GLY A 47 6.20 7.81 -13.60
CA GLY A 47 5.95 8.99 -12.77
C GLY A 47 5.00 8.73 -11.60
N ALA A 48 4.42 9.80 -11.05
CA ALA A 48 3.72 9.74 -9.77
C ALA A 48 2.42 8.93 -9.81
N ASP A 49 1.71 8.94 -10.93
CA ASP A 49 0.48 8.19 -11.16
C ASP A 49 0.72 6.68 -11.21
N GLU A 50 1.69 6.24 -12.01
CA GLU A 50 2.05 4.83 -12.09
C GLU A 50 2.60 4.34 -10.75
N GLN A 51 3.50 5.12 -10.11
CA GLN A 51 4.01 4.79 -8.77
C GLN A 51 2.89 4.71 -7.73
N CYS A 52 1.85 5.54 -7.82
CA CYS A 52 0.68 5.44 -6.96
C CYS A 52 -0.10 4.14 -7.18
N LYS A 53 -0.38 3.77 -8.43
CA LYS A 53 -1.01 2.49 -8.77
C LYS A 53 -0.23 1.32 -8.19
N GLN A 54 1.09 1.32 -8.36
CA GLN A 54 1.96 0.28 -7.83
C GLN A 54 1.97 0.23 -6.30
N ALA A 55 2.01 1.39 -5.63
CA ALA A 55 1.91 1.45 -4.17
C ALA A 55 0.58 0.88 -3.66
N LEU A 56 -0.53 1.17 -4.33
CA LEU A 56 -1.84 0.61 -4.00
C LEU A 56 -1.89 -0.89 -4.24
N MET A 57 -1.38 -1.40 -5.37
CA MET A 57 -1.27 -2.84 -5.64
C MET A 57 -0.45 -3.57 -4.58
N ASN A 58 0.69 -2.99 -4.17
CA ASN A 58 1.53 -3.52 -3.10
C ASN A 58 0.76 -3.61 -1.77
N MET A 59 -0.02 -2.57 -1.42
CA MET A 59 -0.92 -2.59 -0.25
C MET A 59 -1.98 -3.69 -0.37
N GLY A 60 -2.55 -3.90 -1.56
CA GLY A 60 -3.53 -4.94 -1.82
C GLY A 60 -3.01 -6.35 -1.58
N GLU A 61 -1.79 -6.64 -2.01
CA GLU A 61 -1.16 -7.94 -1.76
C GLU A 61 -0.87 -8.18 -0.27
N ILE A 62 -0.57 -7.12 0.50
CA ILE A 62 -0.42 -7.22 1.96
C ILE A 62 -1.78 -7.44 2.64
N LEU A 63 -2.83 -6.72 2.23
CA LEU A 63 -4.19 -6.94 2.72
C LEU A 63 -4.64 -8.38 2.47
N LYS A 64 -4.46 -8.88 1.25
CA LYS A 64 -4.77 -10.25 0.85
C LYS A 64 -4.02 -11.28 1.70
N ALA A 65 -2.73 -11.06 1.97
CA ALA A 65 -1.94 -11.92 2.85
C ALA A 65 -2.44 -11.93 4.30
N ALA A 66 -3.11 -10.86 4.75
CA ALA A 66 -3.78 -10.78 6.04
C ALA A 66 -5.23 -11.33 6.03
N GLY A 67 -5.74 -11.77 4.88
CA GLY A 67 -7.14 -12.18 4.72
C GLY A 67 -8.13 -11.01 4.66
N ALA A 68 -7.65 -9.81 4.36
CA ALA A 68 -8.42 -8.58 4.22
C ALA A 68 -8.48 -8.13 2.76
N THR A 69 -9.33 -7.13 2.51
CA THR A 69 -9.55 -6.52 1.21
C THR A 69 -9.48 -5.00 1.33
N TYR A 70 -9.54 -4.33 0.18
CA TYR A 70 -9.66 -2.88 0.13
C TYR A 70 -10.91 -2.32 0.83
N ASN A 71 -11.99 -3.11 0.94
CA ASN A 71 -13.21 -2.69 1.66
C ASN A 71 -13.03 -2.63 3.18
N ASP A 72 -11.98 -3.25 3.71
CA ASP A 72 -11.67 -3.25 5.15
C ASP A 72 -10.83 -2.03 5.56
N VAL A 73 -10.40 -1.20 4.60
CA VAL A 73 -9.56 -0.03 4.84
C VAL A 73 -10.42 1.13 5.36
N VAL A 74 -10.17 1.55 6.59
CA VAL A 74 -10.90 2.65 7.25
C VAL A 74 -10.17 4.00 7.22
N LYS A 75 -8.85 3.99 6.98
CA LYS A 75 -8.01 5.19 6.99
C LYS A 75 -6.74 4.96 6.17
N THR A 76 -6.34 5.96 5.39
CA THR A 76 -5.03 6.03 4.73
C THR A 76 -4.37 7.38 4.94
N THR A 77 -3.05 7.43 4.83
CA THR A 77 -2.26 8.67 4.83
C THR A 77 -1.44 8.69 3.55
N ILE A 78 -1.63 9.71 2.73
CA ILE A 78 -0.92 9.88 1.46
C ILE A 78 0.19 10.89 1.67
N PHE A 79 1.44 10.48 1.45
CA PHE A 79 2.60 11.37 1.46
C PHE A 79 3.04 11.62 0.01
N LEU A 80 3.04 12.88 -0.39
CA LEU A 80 3.50 13.30 -1.72
C LEU A 80 4.83 14.03 -1.60
N SER A 81 5.75 13.73 -2.53
CA SER A 81 6.98 14.51 -2.69
C SER A 81 6.71 15.90 -3.28
N ASP A 82 5.61 16.04 -4.03
CA ASP A 82 5.21 17.28 -4.71
C ASP A 82 3.68 17.41 -4.75
N MET A 83 3.17 18.51 -4.19
CA MET A 83 1.73 18.80 -4.14
C MET A 83 1.11 19.06 -5.52
N ARG A 84 1.91 19.37 -6.54
CA ARG A 84 1.41 19.49 -7.92
C ARG A 84 0.79 18.19 -8.44
N ASN A 85 1.18 17.06 -7.86
CA ASN A 85 0.64 15.74 -8.23
C ASN A 85 -0.69 15.42 -7.55
N TRP A 86 -1.20 16.26 -6.65
CA TRP A 86 -2.38 15.94 -5.83
C TRP A 86 -3.60 15.50 -6.66
N ASN A 87 -3.95 16.24 -7.71
CA ASN A 87 -5.13 15.92 -8.53
C ASN A 87 -4.96 14.58 -9.23
N THR A 88 -3.81 14.35 -9.87
CA THR A 88 -3.50 13.09 -10.56
C THR A 88 -3.56 11.90 -9.61
N ILE A 89 -2.96 12.03 -8.41
CA ILE A 89 -2.96 10.98 -7.41
C ILE A 89 -4.37 10.71 -6.89
N ASN A 90 -5.16 11.76 -6.65
CA ASN A 90 -6.53 11.62 -6.21
C ASN A 90 -7.40 10.88 -7.23
N ASP A 91 -7.16 11.08 -8.53
CA ASP A 91 -7.90 10.37 -9.58
C ASP A 91 -7.52 8.89 -9.66
N VAL A 92 -6.22 8.56 -9.60
CA VAL A 92 -5.76 7.16 -9.46
C VAL A 92 -6.35 6.50 -8.22
N TYR A 93 -6.36 7.22 -7.10
CA TYR A 93 -6.86 6.71 -5.84
C TYR A 93 -8.37 6.40 -5.88
N LYS A 94 -9.17 7.13 -6.68
CA LYS A 94 -10.60 6.83 -6.89
C LYS A 94 -10.85 5.54 -7.68
N GLU A 95 -9.95 5.17 -8.57
CA GLU A 95 -10.07 3.92 -9.35
C GLU A 95 -10.01 2.70 -8.42
N CYS A 96 -9.20 2.80 -7.37
CA CYS A 96 -9.20 1.83 -6.30
C CYS A 96 -10.36 2.16 -5.35
N LYS A 97 -11.44 1.39 -5.42
CA LYS A 97 -12.75 1.59 -4.77
C LYS A 97 -12.73 1.55 -3.22
N PHE A 98 -11.86 2.33 -2.58
CA PHE A 98 -11.71 2.45 -1.13
C PHE A 98 -12.66 3.46 -0.50
N LEU A 99 -13.11 4.43 -1.29
CA LEU A 99 -13.87 5.57 -0.81
C LEU A 99 -15.26 5.55 -1.43
N TYR A 100 -16.27 5.64 -0.56
CA TYR A 100 -17.61 6.03 -0.94
C TYR A 100 -17.54 7.50 -1.34
N PHE A 101 -17.42 7.77 -2.64
CA PHE A 101 -17.83 9.05 -3.22
C PHE A 101 -19.26 8.91 -3.76
#